data_AF-A0A961ZJI8-F1
#
_entry.id   AF-A0A961ZJI8-F1
#
_cell.length_a   1.000
_cell.length_b   1.000
_cell.length_c   1.000
_cell.angle_alpha   90.00
_cell.angle_beta   90.00
_cell.angle_gamma   90.00
#
_symmetry.space_group_name_H-M   'P 1'
#
loop_
_entity.id
_entity.type
_entity.pdbx_description
1 polymer ?
#
loop_
_entity_poly.entity_id
_entity_poly.type
_entity_poly.pdbx_seq_one_letter_code
_entity_poly.pdbx_strand_id
1 'polypeptide(L)'
;MRQAEVLEQRPVAEPSRTLPQRASSPPTQTIARAKAEAAPASQLPKAATAATAAPTESEVAAARRQIDEGYRLLKAGFVKKARERFDGATVGAEAAATLGLARSLDPTYLRDVAFPDVTPNPEEARKLYRRAILLGASDAKNDLARLDTAQAAAPAAGQPPPVR
;
A
#
# COMPACT_ATOMS: atom_id res chain seq x y z
N MET A 1 -18.99 -61.59 9.92
CA MET A 1 -17.82 -62.49 9.91
C MET A 1 -16.70 -61.82 9.10
N ARG A 2 -15.49 -61.78 9.71
CA ARG A 2 -14.15 -61.53 9.12
C ARG A 2 -13.93 -60.13 8.53
N GLN A 3 -13.21 -59.20 9.16
CA GLN A 3 -11.81 -59.20 9.67
C GLN A 3 -10.73 -59.47 8.62
N ALA A 4 -9.92 -58.43 8.37
CA ALA A 4 -8.47 -58.36 8.10
C ALA A 4 -8.22 -56.89 7.68
N GLU A 5 -7.76 -55.94 8.50
CA GLU A 5 -6.61 -55.90 9.42
C GLU A 5 -5.26 -56.10 8.73
N VAL A 6 -4.33 -55.20 9.09
CA VAL A 6 -2.87 -55.37 9.22
C VAL A 6 -1.93 -54.62 8.25
N LEU A 7 -1.38 -53.53 8.81
CA LEU A 7 0.04 -53.12 8.86
C LEU A 7 0.67 -52.50 7.58
N GLU A 8 1.59 -51.55 7.60
CA GLU A 8 2.60 -51.09 8.58
C GLU A 8 3.05 -49.68 8.09
N GLN A 9 2.97 -48.63 8.91
CA GLN A 9 4.09 -48.00 9.61
C GLN A 9 5.39 -47.79 8.80
N ARG A 10 5.85 -46.51 8.77
CA ARG A 10 7.22 -46.01 9.11
C ARG A 10 7.46 -44.60 8.51
N PRO A 11 8.47 -43.83 8.95
CA PRO A 11 8.61 -43.20 10.27
C PRO A 11 8.90 -41.69 10.17
N VAL A 12 8.82 -41.03 11.33
CA VAL A 12 9.24 -39.66 11.64
C VAL A 12 10.70 -39.41 11.25
N ALA A 13 10.98 -38.25 10.62
CA ALA A 13 12.31 -37.67 10.56
C ALA A 13 12.24 -36.15 10.79
N GLU A 14 12.23 -35.76 12.07
CA GLU A 14 12.72 -34.45 12.52
C GLU A 14 14.26 -34.47 12.52
N PRO A 15 14.92 -33.48 11.89
CA PRO A 15 16.24 -33.06 12.32
C PRO A 15 16.11 -31.90 13.32
N SER A 16 16.48 -32.21 14.55
CA SER A 16 16.67 -31.26 15.64
C SER A 16 17.75 -30.21 15.36
N ARG A 17 17.48 -28.99 15.85
CA ARG A 17 18.39 -28.03 16.52
C ARG A 17 19.72 -27.65 15.87
N THR A 18 19.92 -26.34 15.67
CA THR A 18 21.08 -25.60 16.23
C THR A 18 20.75 -24.09 16.38
N LEU A 19 20.73 -23.56 17.61
CA LEU A 19 21.10 -22.18 17.98
C LEU A 19 22.54 -22.28 18.54
N PRO A 20 23.43 -21.26 18.62
CA PRO A 20 23.22 -19.80 18.66
C PRO A 20 24.29 -18.98 17.86
N GLN A 21 24.52 -17.70 18.23
CA GLN A 21 25.69 -16.83 17.91
C GLN A 21 25.66 -16.05 16.58
N ARG A 22 26.11 -14.78 16.47
CA ARG A 22 26.64 -13.77 17.40
C ARG A 22 26.60 -12.43 16.65
N ALA A 23 26.42 -11.34 17.39
CA ALA A 23 26.54 -9.97 16.90
C ALA A 23 27.84 -9.71 16.13
N SER A 24 27.77 -8.89 15.09
CA SER A 24 28.92 -8.12 14.58
C SER A 24 28.41 -6.82 13.96
N SER A 25 28.60 -5.74 14.72
CA SER A 25 28.44 -4.36 14.30
C SER A 25 29.35 -4.05 13.09
N PRO A 26 28.94 -3.20 12.14
CA PRO A 26 29.88 -2.65 11.17
C PRO A 26 30.84 -1.67 11.87
N PRO A 27 32.16 -1.74 11.59
CA PRO A 27 33.14 -0.80 12.14
C PRO A 27 33.01 0.59 11.50
N THR A 28 33.00 1.59 12.37
CA THR A 28 33.26 2.99 12.05
C THR A 28 34.65 3.13 11.42
N GLN A 29 34.72 3.37 10.11
CA GLN A 29 35.92 3.89 9.46
C GLN A 29 35.82 5.41 9.36
N THR A 30 36.21 6.07 10.45
CA THR A 30 36.94 7.34 10.40
C THR A 30 38.33 7.01 9.85
N ILE A 31 38.83 7.63 8.77
CA ILE A 31 39.87 8.68 8.78
C ILE A 31 40.10 9.33 7.39
N ALA A 32 40.37 10.64 7.45
CA ALA A 32 41.42 11.37 6.72
C ALA A 32 41.24 11.75 5.23
N ARG A 33 40.60 12.91 5.06
CA ARG A 33 41.14 14.14 4.42
C ARG A 33 42.51 14.01 3.73
N ALA A 34 42.52 14.18 2.39
CA ALA A 34 43.58 14.90 1.70
C ALA A 34 43.13 15.41 0.31
N LYS A 35 43.49 16.68 0.06
CA LYS A 35 43.99 17.22 -1.22
C LYS A 35 43.01 17.80 -2.26
N ALA A 36 42.91 19.13 -2.16
CA ALA A 36 43.10 20.12 -3.23
C ALA A 36 42.37 19.97 -4.59
N GLU A 37 41.54 20.98 -4.84
CA GLU A 37 41.66 21.86 -6.02
C GLU A 37 41.45 21.25 -7.42
N ALA A 38 40.20 21.33 -7.89
CA ALA A 38 39.86 22.04 -9.12
C ALA A 38 38.33 22.05 -9.24
N ALA A 39 37.75 23.23 -9.45
CA ALA A 39 36.38 23.37 -9.88
C ALA A 39 36.24 22.92 -11.35
N PRO A 40 35.24 22.09 -11.67
CA PRO A 40 34.57 22.21 -12.95
C PRO A 40 33.10 22.58 -12.73
N ALA A 41 32.79 23.77 -13.23
CA ALA A 41 31.51 24.21 -13.77
C ALA A 41 30.23 23.54 -13.24
N SER A 42 29.42 24.37 -12.57
CA SER A 42 27.96 24.27 -12.52
C SER A 42 27.37 23.75 -13.83
N GLN A 43 27.14 22.45 -13.92
CA GLN A 43 26.13 21.92 -14.81
C GLN A 43 24.79 22.15 -14.11
N LEU A 44 24.26 23.36 -14.28
CA LEU A 44 22.85 23.64 -14.05
C LEU A 44 22.07 22.52 -14.77
N PRO A 45 21.28 21.69 -14.06
CA PRO A 45 20.35 20.80 -14.75
C PRO A 45 19.45 21.71 -15.57
N LYS A 46 19.59 21.62 -16.89
CA LYS A 46 18.71 22.26 -17.87
C LYS A 46 17.32 21.75 -17.51
N ALA A 47 16.56 22.59 -16.81
CA ALA A 47 15.18 22.34 -16.48
C ALA A 47 14.47 22.09 -17.81
N ALA A 48 14.30 20.81 -18.14
CA ALA A 48 13.33 20.42 -19.13
C ALA A 48 12.00 20.86 -18.54
N THR A 49 11.56 22.04 -18.95
CA THR A 49 10.16 22.42 -18.95
C THR A 49 9.45 21.37 -19.80
N ALA A 50 9.18 20.21 -19.20
CA ALA A 50 8.19 19.28 -19.68
C ALA A 50 6.88 20.06 -19.61
N ALA A 51 6.51 20.70 -20.73
CA ALA A 51 5.18 21.19 -20.91
C ALA A 51 4.26 20.00 -20.59
N THR A 52 3.44 20.15 -19.56
CA THR A 52 2.44 19.16 -19.15
C THR A 52 1.44 19.04 -20.30
N ALA A 53 1.79 18.24 -21.29
CA ALA A 53 0.88 17.89 -22.37
C ALA A 53 -0.28 17.14 -21.73
N ALA A 54 -1.50 17.48 -22.15
CA ALA A 54 -2.67 16.71 -21.75
C ALA A 54 -2.46 15.23 -22.12
N PRO A 55 -2.89 14.29 -21.26
CA PRO A 55 -2.73 12.86 -21.54
C PRO A 55 -3.40 12.51 -22.86
N THR A 56 -2.69 11.72 -23.67
CA THR A 56 -3.20 11.19 -24.93
C THR A 56 -4.33 10.20 -24.68
N GLU A 57 -5.19 9.99 -25.68
CA GLU A 57 -6.30 9.03 -25.57
C GLU A 57 -5.81 7.61 -25.26
N SER A 58 -4.65 7.22 -25.79
CA SER A 58 -3.99 5.94 -25.49
C SER A 58 -3.61 5.82 -24.02
N GLU A 59 -3.07 6.88 -23.42
CA GLU A 59 -2.72 6.93 -21.99
C GLU A 59 -3.95 6.84 -21.09
N VAL A 60 -5.04 7.54 -21.46
CA VAL A 60 -6.33 7.45 -20.75
C VAL A 60 -6.87 6.02 -20.81
N ALA A 61 -6.82 5.37 -21.96
CA ALA A 61 -7.26 3.98 -22.13
C ALA A 61 -6.39 3.00 -21.30
N ALA A 62 -5.07 3.21 -21.26
CA ALA A 62 -4.17 2.41 -20.44
C ALA A 62 -4.45 2.60 -18.93
N ALA A 63 -4.69 3.84 -18.49
CA ALA A 63 -5.04 4.15 -17.11
C ALA A 63 -6.36 3.49 -16.68
N ARG A 64 -7.37 3.45 -17.56
CA ARG A 64 -8.62 2.73 -17.30
C ARG A 64 -8.40 1.23 -17.07
N ARG A 65 -7.58 0.58 -17.91
CA ARG A 65 -7.21 -0.84 -17.71
C ARG A 65 -6.48 -1.07 -16.39
N GLN A 66 -5.61 -0.15 -16.00
CA GLN A 66 -4.93 -0.23 -14.71
C GLN A 66 -5.91 -0.09 -13.54
N ILE A 67 -6.91 0.80 -13.65
CA ILE A 67 -7.97 0.94 -12.65
C ILE A 67 -8.79 -0.33 -12.54
N ASP A 68 -9.23 -0.91 -13.67
CA ASP A 68 -10.02 -2.15 -13.67
C ASP A 68 -9.25 -3.31 -13.01
N GLU A 69 -7.97 -3.48 -13.35
CA GLU A 69 -7.13 -4.50 -12.73
C GLU A 69 -6.86 -4.19 -11.24
N GLY A 70 -6.70 -2.92 -10.89
CA GLY A 70 -6.59 -2.48 -9.49
C GLY A 70 -7.82 -2.88 -8.67
N TYR A 71 -9.02 -2.67 -9.20
CA TYR A 71 -10.25 -3.11 -8.53
C TYR A 71 -10.37 -4.63 -8.46
N ARG A 72 -9.93 -5.36 -9.50
CA ARG A 72 -9.89 -6.83 -9.48
C ARG A 72 -8.97 -7.35 -8.38
N LEU A 73 -7.78 -6.78 -8.27
CA LEU A 73 -6.80 -7.11 -7.23
C LEU A 73 -7.31 -6.75 -5.83
N LEU A 74 -7.97 -5.59 -5.68
CA LEU A 74 -8.54 -5.15 -4.41
C LEU A 74 -9.64 -6.10 -3.92
N LYS A 75 -10.54 -6.52 -4.81
CA LYS A 75 -11.60 -7.51 -4.51
C LYS A 75 -11.03 -8.90 -4.16
N ALA A 76 -9.88 -9.24 -4.71
CA ALA A 76 -9.17 -10.48 -4.40
C ALA A 76 -8.28 -10.38 -3.13
N GLY A 77 -8.32 -9.25 -2.41
CA GLY A 77 -7.53 -9.02 -1.20
C GLY A 77 -6.08 -8.60 -1.44
N PHE A 78 -5.61 -8.50 -2.68
CA PHE A 78 -4.25 -8.08 -3.03
C PHE A 78 -4.06 -6.56 -2.99
N VAL A 79 -4.25 -5.96 -1.80
CA VAL A 79 -4.32 -4.51 -1.62
C VAL A 79 -3.03 -3.79 -2.04
N LYS A 80 -1.85 -4.35 -1.73
CA LYS A 80 -0.56 -3.75 -2.11
C LYS A 80 -0.44 -3.60 -3.63
N LYS A 81 -0.73 -4.67 -4.37
CA LYS A 81 -0.72 -4.65 -5.86
C LYS A 81 -1.80 -3.74 -6.42
N ALA A 82 -2.98 -3.70 -5.80
CA ALA A 82 -4.04 -2.79 -6.21
C ALA A 82 -3.60 -1.31 -6.10
N ARG A 83 -2.94 -0.93 -4.99
CA ARG A 83 -2.38 0.42 -4.78
C ARG A 83 -1.40 0.81 -5.88
N GLU A 84 -0.47 -0.08 -6.24
CA GLU A 84 0.48 0.15 -7.34
C GLU A 84 -0.23 0.40 -8.68
N ARG A 85 -1.31 -0.34 -8.96
CA ARG A 85 -2.11 -0.13 -10.19
C ARG A 85 -2.85 1.20 -10.18
N PHE A 86 -3.45 1.58 -9.05
CA PHE A 86 -4.13 2.86 -8.93
C PHE A 86 -3.15 4.03 -9.02
N ASP A 87 -1.99 3.92 -8.38
CA ASP A 87 -0.95 4.96 -8.43
C ASP A 87 -0.49 5.22 -9.86
N GLY A 88 -0.18 4.16 -10.62
CA GLY A 88 0.18 4.27 -12.04
C GLY A 88 -0.92 4.87 -12.92
N ALA A 89 -2.19 4.66 -12.56
CA ALA A 89 -3.32 5.18 -13.32
C ALA A 89 -3.62 6.66 -13.07
N THR A 90 -3.01 7.29 -12.06
CA THR A 90 -3.25 8.70 -11.74
C THR A 90 -2.85 9.64 -12.88
N VAL A 91 -1.91 9.22 -13.75
CA VAL A 91 -1.43 10.02 -14.89
C VAL A 91 -2.50 10.21 -15.98
N GLY A 92 -3.34 9.20 -16.22
CA GLY A 92 -4.32 9.22 -17.32
C GLY A 92 -5.79 9.26 -16.87
N ALA A 93 -6.10 8.91 -15.62
CA ALA A 93 -7.46 8.86 -15.10
C ALA A 93 -7.50 9.24 -13.61
N GLU A 94 -7.01 10.44 -13.30
CA GLU A 94 -6.72 10.91 -11.94
C GLU A 94 -7.89 10.72 -10.96
N ALA A 95 -9.12 11.10 -11.34
CA ALA A 95 -10.29 11.04 -10.44
C ALA A 95 -10.61 9.61 -9.97
N ALA A 96 -10.72 8.68 -10.92
CA ALA A 96 -11.09 7.29 -10.66
C ALA A 96 -9.94 6.51 -9.99
N ALA A 97 -8.70 6.79 -10.40
CA ALA A 97 -7.50 6.23 -9.78
C ALA A 97 -7.37 6.67 -8.32
N THR A 98 -7.53 7.97 -8.05
CA THR A 98 -7.48 8.53 -6.69
C THR A 98 -8.58 7.93 -5.80
N LEU A 99 -9.79 7.73 -6.33
CA LEU A 99 -10.87 7.05 -5.62
C LEU A 99 -10.51 5.60 -5.27
N GLY A 100 -9.95 4.85 -6.21
CA GLY A 100 -9.50 3.47 -5.97
C GLY A 100 -8.41 3.41 -4.89
N LEU A 101 -7.47 4.34 -4.91
CA LEU A 101 -6.40 4.44 -3.92
C LEU A 101 -6.96 4.80 -2.53
N ALA A 102 -7.92 5.71 -2.44
CA ALA A 102 -8.62 6.03 -1.19
C ALA A 102 -9.32 4.79 -0.59
N ARG A 103 -10.09 4.05 -1.38
CA ARG A 103 -10.77 2.81 -0.96
C ARG A 103 -9.79 1.74 -0.48
N SER A 104 -8.62 1.65 -1.12
CA SER A 104 -7.57 0.69 -0.72
C SER A 104 -6.90 1.02 0.63
N LEU A 105 -7.15 2.21 1.19
CA LEU A 105 -6.63 2.66 2.50
C LEU A 105 -7.74 2.74 3.56
N ASP A 106 -9.01 2.70 3.14
CA ASP A 106 -10.19 2.86 3.97
C ASP A 106 -10.44 1.61 4.84
N PRO A 107 -10.39 1.71 6.18
CA PRO A 107 -10.62 0.55 7.06
C PRO A 107 -12.03 -0.03 6.93
N THR A 108 -13.03 0.78 6.58
CA THR A 108 -14.42 0.30 6.38
C THR A 108 -14.51 -0.55 5.13
N TYR A 109 -13.84 -0.14 4.06
CA TYR A 109 -13.82 -0.86 2.80
C TYR A 109 -13.00 -2.14 2.91
N LEU A 110 -11.83 -2.07 3.56
CA LEU A 110 -10.92 -3.21 3.70
C LEU A 110 -11.46 -4.32 4.62
N ARG A 111 -12.35 -4.01 5.55
CA ARG A 111 -12.98 -5.02 6.43
C ARG A 111 -13.66 -6.15 5.66
N ASP A 112 -14.22 -5.86 4.50
CA ASP A 112 -15.01 -6.83 3.73
C ASP A 112 -14.19 -7.59 2.67
N VAL A 113 -13.04 -7.05 2.25
CA VAL A 113 -12.32 -7.55 1.06
C VAL A 113 -10.83 -7.84 1.26
N ALA A 114 -10.21 -7.37 2.35
CA ALA A 114 -8.77 -7.42 2.51
C ALA A 114 -8.29 -8.61 3.35
N PHE A 115 -7.07 -9.07 3.05
CA PHE A 115 -6.33 -9.96 3.96
C PHE A 115 -5.93 -9.23 5.25
N PRO A 116 -5.80 -9.96 6.38
CA PRO A 116 -5.54 -9.38 7.69
C PRO A 116 -4.15 -8.71 7.84
N ASP A 117 -3.25 -8.87 6.88
CA ASP A 117 -1.89 -8.30 6.89
C ASP A 117 -1.82 -6.85 6.35
N VAL A 118 -2.94 -6.30 5.88
CA VAL A 118 -3.00 -4.97 5.29
C VAL A 118 -3.27 -3.93 6.37
N THR A 119 -2.38 -2.95 6.50
CA THR A 119 -2.59 -1.81 7.38
C THR A 119 -3.48 -0.76 6.69
N PRO A 120 -4.70 -0.48 7.21
CA PRO A 120 -5.52 0.64 6.76
C PRO A 120 -4.89 1.98 7.21
N ASN A 121 -5.20 3.05 6.49
CA ASN A 121 -4.84 4.41 6.87
C ASN A 121 -6.03 5.36 6.61
N PRO A 122 -6.92 5.54 7.59
CA PRO A 122 -8.12 6.34 7.39
C PRO A 122 -7.84 7.83 7.17
N GLU A 123 -6.77 8.37 7.76
CA GLU A 123 -6.38 9.77 7.58
C GLU A 123 -5.99 10.04 6.12
N GLU A 124 -5.19 9.15 5.54
CA GLU A 124 -4.78 9.26 4.13
C GLU A 124 -5.96 8.99 3.18
N ALA A 125 -6.79 7.99 3.49
CA ALA A 125 -8.02 7.72 2.73
C ALA A 125 -8.92 8.97 2.66
N ARG A 126 -9.11 9.68 3.79
CA ARG A 126 -9.88 10.92 3.87
C ARG A 126 -9.32 12.01 2.95
N LYS A 127 -8.01 12.23 2.94
CA LYS A 127 -7.37 13.22 2.04
C LYS A 127 -7.61 12.88 0.57
N LEU A 128 -7.45 11.60 0.22
CA LEU A 128 -7.63 11.13 -1.15
C LEU A 128 -9.09 11.18 -1.59
N TYR A 129 -10.06 10.86 -0.72
CA TYR A 129 -11.47 11.05 -1.04
C TYR A 129 -11.77 12.52 -1.32
N ARG A 130 -11.27 13.45 -0.49
CA ARG A 130 -11.42 14.89 -0.76
C ARG A 130 -10.82 15.29 -2.10
N ARG A 131 -9.63 14.80 -2.44
CA ARG A 131 -9.02 15.02 -3.77
C ARG A 131 -9.88 14.44 -4.89
N ALA A 132 -10.37 13.20 -4.74
CA ALA A 132 -11.22 12.55 -5.73
C ALA A 132 -12.53 13.34 -5.97
N ILE A 133 -13.12 13.93 -4.91
CA ILE A 133 -14.29 14.82 -5.03
C ILE A 133 -13.95 16.04 -5.89
N LEU A 134 -12.80 16.69 -5.65
CA LEU A 134 -12.34 17.84 -6.44
C LEU A 134 -12.09 17.49 -7.90
N LEU A 135 -11.65 16.25 -8.16
CA LEU A 135 -11.42 15.70 -9.50
C LEU A 135 -12.72 15.20 -10.18
N GLY A 136 -13.87 15.26 -9.50
CA GLY A 136 -15.18 14.91 -10.07
C GLY A 136 -15.65 13.47 -9.84
N ALA A 137 -14.99 12.70 -8.96
CA ALA A 137 -15.48 11.37 -8.57
C ALA A 137 -16.69 11.51 -7.63
N SER A 138 -17.90 11.27 -8.14
CA SER A 138 -19.16 11.41 -7.39
C SER A 138 -19.25 10.48 -6.18
N ASP A 139 -18.78 9.24 -6.32
CA ASP A 139 -18.86 8.23 -5.26
C ASP A 139 -18.02 8.57 -4.02
N ALA A 140 -16.97 9.37 -4.20
CA ALA A 140 -16.05 9.73 -3.11
C ALA A 140 -16.74 10.47 -1.96
N LYS A 141 -17.81 11.22 -2.22
CA LYS A 141 -18.59 11.92 -1.18
C LYS A 141 -19.26 10.94 -0.22
N ASN A 142 -19.89 9.90 -0.77
CA ASN A 142 -20.60 8.88 0.01
C ASN A 142 -19.61 8.04 0.82
N ASP A 143 -18.49 7.66 0.18
CA ASP A 143 -17.45 6.88 0.84
C ASP A 143 -16.78 7.66 1.99
N LEU A 144 -16.52 8.96 1.79
CA LEU A 144 -15.99 9.84 2.84
C LEU A 144 -16.96 9.96 4.03
N ALA A 145 -18.25 10.16 3.77
CA ALA A 145 -19.25 10.26 4.84
C ALA A 145 -19.34 8.97 5.67
N ARG A 146 -19.24 7.81 5.01
CA ARG A 146 -19.18 6.50 5.69
C ARG A 146 -17.92 6.39 6.55
N LEU A 147 -16.76 6.77 6.02
CA LEU A 147 -15.49 6.76 6.76
C LEU A 147 -15.54 7.65 8.00
N ASP A 148 -16.05 8.87 7.87
CA ASP A 148 -16.17 9.82 8.98
C ASP A 148 -17.13 9.30 10.07
N THR A 149 -18.26 8.70 9.66
CA THR A 149 -19.21 8.08 10.59
C THR A 149 -18.58 6.89 11.33
N ALA A 150 -17.84 6.04 10.62
CA ALA A 150 -17.17 4.89 11.22
C ALA A 150 -16.05 5.29 12.19
N GLN A 151 -15.30 6.36 11.88
CA GLN A 151 -14.29 6.89 12.79
C GLN A 151 -14.90 7.53 14.04
N ALA A 152 -16.04 8.22 13.90
CA ALA A 152 -16.74 8.78 15.06
C ALA A 152 -17.33 7.68 15.97
N ALA A 153 -17.75 6.56 15.38
CA ALA A 153 -18.30 5.41 16.11
C ALA A 153 -17.22 4.49 16.70
N ALA A 154 -15.97 4.56 16.24
CA ALA A 154 -14.87 3.88 16.89
C ALA A 154 -14.53 4.66 18.17
N PRO A 155 -14.96 4.20 19.37
CA PRO A 155 -14.60 4.89 20.60
C PRO A 155 -13.08 4.96 20.65
N ALA A 156 -12.53 6.08 21.13
CA ALA A 156 -11.11 6.24 21.39
C ALA A 156 -10.66 5.05 22.26
N ALA A 157 -10.14 3.99 21.62
CA ALA A 157 -9.87 2.69 22.25
C ALA A 157 -8.68 2.75 23.23
N GLY A 158 -8.26 3.95 23.62
CA GLY A 158 -7.28 4.24 24.64
C GLY A 158 -7.80 5.11 25.78
N GLN A 159 -9.11 5.42 25.85
CA GLN A 159 -9.68 6.07 27.02
C GLN A 159 -10.07 4.98 28.03
N PRO A 160 -9.32 4.81 29.14
CA PRO A 160 -9.69 3.86 30.17
C PRO A 160 -11.10 4.22 30.69
N PRO A 161 -11.93 3.23 31.04
CA PRO A 161 -13.25 3.51 31.59
C PRO A 161 -13.13 4.43 32.81
N PRO A 162 -14.03 5.40 33.00
CA PRO A 162 -14.00 6.25 34.19
C PRO A 162 -14.15 5.36 35.43
N VAL A 163 -13.11 5.36 36.26
CA VAL A 163 -13.13 4.66 37.55
C VAL A 163 -14.15 5.39 38.42
N ARG A 164 -15.22 4.68 38.81
CA ARG A 164 -16.23 5.18 39.75
C ARG A 164 -15.83 4.87 41.18
#